data_AF-A0A938BAX7-F1
#
_entry.id   AF-A0A938BAX7-F1
#
_cell.length_a   1.000
_cell.length_b   1.000
_cell.length_c   1.000
_cell.angle_alpha   90.00
_cell.angle_beta   90.00
_cell.angle_gamma   90.00
#
_symmetry.space_group_name_H-M   'P 1'
#
loop_
_entity.id
_entity.type
_entity.pdbx_description
1 polymer ?
#
loop_
_entity_poly.entity_id
_entity_poly.type
_entity_poly.pdbx_seq_one_letter_code
_entity_poly.pdbx_strand_id
1 'polypeptide(L)'
;MNEEFDLGNLGLDTSPETIFDLQRGFGADLIATLDYPLPNGIIEKEAKQRMERSIANAVATLKLLEKRDDNTTQIYVVLHGRNQDEIVWYIRKLIRAIHEQGVERPINGFAIGSLVPRRNSIPTIIDIVTAAKNEIKEQGFDKLPLHIFGIASELLPLLVYLGFDSFDTSTYAQMARNLAYIHPQDCKQHNIRKLSKLECNCIICKDISLRKIQAVLGSDVTHRKIKGMYKSECYAAVAVHNLILQLNTMAEIREALQADSLVDFILEFAEKHEKARVSLQYYTGLANTHLACAASRVHFTPIQKEIPQPSRIVSLNVSDNAFVLPVDYTPPRDKKMLLILPCSYEKPYTVSRSFKFVESHLKTNLNGNYDKVHIVFISGLFGPVPIEFVQQPPLTTYDYHLTTRNKSGIQRVSQRLRNYVLKHKSHYDSVFAYVTSKPYRIAVENLTKDAEIMILPPNTRRHSPHEFYKKENIYSLVDTISTNITDYE
;
A
#
# COMPACT_ATOMS: atom_id res chain seq x y z
N MET A 1 1.10 -1.76 1.68
CA MET A 1 1.68 -2.53 2.80
C MET A 1 0.51 -3.22 3.46
N ASN A 2 0.37 -4.52 3.24
CA ASN A 2 -0.54 -5.41 3.96
C ASN A 2 0.32 -6.43 4.73
N GLU A 3 1.38 -5.96 5.39
CA GLU A 3 2.18 -6.83 6.25
C GLU A 3 1.37 -7.03 7.53
N GLU A 4 1.22 -8.29 7.97
CA GLU A 4 0.62 -8.59 9.27
C GLU A 4 1.38 -7.82 10.37
N PHE A 5 0.65 -7.34 11.38
CA PHE A 5 1.25 -6.70 12.56
C PHE A 5 2.13 -7.72 13.29
N ASP A 6 3.43 -7.73 12.98
CA ASP A 6 4.44 -8.53 13.67
C ASP A 6 5.06 -7.73 14.83
N LEU A 7 4.56 -8.00 16.04
CA LEU A 7 5.05 -7.44 17.30
C LEU A 7 6.17 -8.28 17.92
N GLY A 8 6.60 -9.38 17.30
CA GLY A 8 7.64 -10.26 17.84
C GLY A 8 8.98 -9.54 18.05
N ASN A 9 9.25 -8.52 17.23
CA ASN A 9 10.43 -7.66 17.39
C ASN A 9 10.42 -6.81 18.67
N LEU A 10 9.24 -6.65 19.30
CA LEU A 10 9.06 -5.97 20.59
C LEU A 10 8.92 -6.97 21.75
N GLY A 11 9.07 -8.28 21.50
CA GLY A 11 8.88 -9.32 22.50
C GLY A 11 7.41 -9.56 22.87
N LEU A 12 6.48 -9.12 22.03
CA LEU A 12 5.04 -9.21 22.25
C LEU A 12 4.40 -10.17 21.25
N ASP A 13 3.37 -10.88 21.68
CA ASP A 13 2.52 -11.68 20.81
C ASP A 13 1.43 -10.80 20.15
N THR A 14 0.96 -11.22 18.98
CA THR A 14 -0.15 -10.55 18.29
C THR A 14 -1.47 -11.22 18.66
N SER A 15 -1.95 -10.95 19.88
CA SER A 15 -3.24 -11.44 20.40
C SER A 15 -4.24 -10.30 20.65
N PRO A 16 -5.55 -10.59 20.73
CA PRO A 16 -6.55 -9.58 21.09
C PRO A 16 -6.26 -8.85 22.40
N GLU A 17 -5.77 -9.56 23.42
CA GLU A 17 -5.43 -8.97 24.73
C GLU A 17 -4.24 -8.02 24.62
N THR A 18 -3.15 -8.45 23.98
CA THR A 18 -1.97 -7.60 23.80
C THR A 18 -2.28 -6.35 22.98
N ILE A 19 -3.09 -6.46 21.92
CA ILE A 19 -3.49 -5.30 21.10
C ILE A 19 -4.45 -4.37 21.85
N PHE A 20 -5.35 -4.91 22.65
CA PHE A 20 -6.21 -4.13 23.54
C PHE A 20 -5.37 -3.33 24.55
N ASP A 21 -4.46 -4.01 25.26
CA ASP A 21 -3.62 -3.39 26.29
C ASP A 21 -2.66 -2.35 25.70
N LEU A 22 -2.15 -2.56 24.49
CA LEU A 22 -1.38 -1.55 23.77
C LEU A 22 -2.21 -0.31 23.46
N GLN A 23 -3.41 -0.47 22.89
CA GLN A 23 -4.29 0.67 22.57
C GLN A 23 -4.64 1.48 23.83
N ARG A 24 -4.95 0.80 24.94
CA ARG A 24 -5.21 1.44 26.23
C ARG A 24 -3.97 2.10 26.82
N GLY A 25 -2.82 1.44 26.75
CA GLY A 25 -1.54 1.98 27.21
C GLY A 25 -1.12 3.26 26.48
N PHE A 26 -1.49 3.41 25.21
CA PHE A 26 -1.32 4.66 24.45
C PHE A 26 -2.38 5.73 24.73
N GLY A 27 -3.38 5.44 25.56
CA GLY A 27 -4.44 6.38 25.93
C GLY A 27 -5.51 6.55 24.86
N ALA A 28 -5.82 5.52 24.08
CA ALA A 28 -6.86 5.60 23.06
C ALA A 28 -8.27 5.76 23.66
N ASP A 29 -9.02 6.76 23.17
CA ASP A 29 -10.44 6.97 23.51
C ASP A 29 -11.36 5.97 22.78
N LEU A 30 -11.03 5.68 21.51
CA LEU A 30 -11.69 4.71 20.64
C LEU A 30 -10.68 3.65 20.25
N ILE A 31 -11.06 2.38 20.37
CA ILE A 31 -10.22 1.26 19.96
C ILE A 31 -10.88 0.46 18.83
N ALA A 32 -10.07 -0.22 18.04
CA ALA A 32 -10.54 -1.16 17.02
C ALA A 32 -10.16 -2.60 17.39
N THR A 33 -10.99 -3.56 17.00
CA THR A 33 -10.68 -4.99 17.15
C THR A 33 -9.47 -5.38 16.28
N LEU A 34 -8.59 -6.25 16.79
CA LEU A 34 -7.50 -6.82 15.99
C LEU A 34 -8.03 -7.60 14.77
N ASP A 35 -7.82 -7.05 13.57
CA ASP A 35 -8.34 -7.55 12.31
C ASP A 35 -7.25 -7.94 11.30
N TYR A 36 -7.65 -8.63 10.23
CA TYR A 36 -6.76 -9.05 9.14
C TYR A 36 -7.32 -8.60 7.79
N PRO A 37 -6.92 -7.40 7.31
CA PRO A 37 -7.39 -6.87 6.04
C PRO A 37 -7.13 -7.81 4.85
N LEU A 38 -7.99 -7.73 3.85
CA LEU A 38 -8.00 -8.59 2.65
C LEU A 38 -7.31 -7.87 1.47
N PRO A 39 -6.11 -8.31 1.04
CA PRO A 39 -5.46 -7.76 -0.14
C PRO A 39 -6.28 -7.94 -1.43
N ASN A 40 -5.86 -7.25 -2.49
CA ASN A 40 -6.39 -7.51 -3.83
C ASN A 40 -5.94 -8.89 -4.31
N GLY A 41 -6.87 -9.65 -4.89
CA GLY A 41 -6.59 -10.94 -5.51
C GLY A 41 -6.24 -12.08 -4.56
N ILE A 42 -6.35 -11.89 -3.24
CA ILE A 42 -6.14 -12.96 -2.25
C ILE A 42 -7.00 -14.19 -2.60
N ILE A 43 -6.44 -15.41 -2.47
CA ILE A 43 -7.20 -16.63 -2.71
C ILE A 43 -8.35 -16.79 -1.72
N GLU A 44 -9.47 -17.35 -2.18
CA GLU A 44 -10.72 -17.45 -1.42
C GLU A 44 -10.54 -18.16 -0.07
N LYS A 45 -9.78 -19.26 -0.04
CA LYS A 45 -9.48 -20.00 1.20
C LYS A 45 -8.80 -19.13 2.25
N GLU A 46 -7.77 -18.36 1.87
CA GLU A 46 -7.06 -17.48 2.79
C GLU A 46 -7.89 -16.27 3.20
N ALA A 47 -8.69 -15.71 2.28
CA ALA A 47 -9.62 -14.64 2.59
C ALA A 47 -10.61 -15.07 3.68
N LYS A 48 -11.21 -16.25 3.51
CA LYS A 48 -12.12 -16.84 4.50
C LYS A 48 -11.43 -17.06 5.85
N GLN A 49 -10.23 -17.64 5.87
CA GLN A 49 -9.47 -17.86 7.10
C GLN A 49 -9.18 -16.54 7.84
N ARG A 50 -8.79 -15.49 7.11
CA ARG A 50 -8.54 -14.16 7.69
C ARG A 50 -9.80 -13.53 8.28
N MET A 51 -10.92 -13.64 7.57
CA MET A 51 -12.21 -13.17 8.06
C MET A 51 -12.64 -13.92 9.33
N GLU A 52 -12.51 -15.24 9.34
CA GLU A 52 -12.85 -16.07 10.51
C GLU A 52 -11.98 -15.74 11.72
N ARG A 53 -10.67 -15.52 11.52
CA ARG A 53 -9.75 -15.08 12.58
C ARG A 53 -10.09 -13.69 13.10
N SER A 54 -10.49 -12.77 12.23
CA SER A 54 -10.93 -11.41 12.62
C SER A 54 -12.22 -11.45 13.45
N ILE A 55 -13.18 -12.30 13.07
CA ILE A 55 -14.41 -12.55 13.84
C ILE A 55 -14.08 -13.10 15.23
N ALA A 56 -13.23 -14.14 15.30
CA ALA A 56 -12.82 -14.73 16.57
C ALA A 56 -12.13 -13.69 17.49
N ASN A 57 -11.27 -12.85 16.92
CA ASN A 57 -10.61 -11.77 17.64
C ASN A 57 -11.58 -10.71 18.16
N ALA A 58 -12.59 -10.33 17.36
CA ALA A 58 -13.61 -9.39 17.77
C ALA A 58 -14.39 -9.92 18.99
N VAL A 59 -14.84 -11.17 18.92
CA VAL A 59 -15.53 -11.84 20.04
C VAL A 59 -14.63 -11.92 21.28
N ALA A 60 -13.36 -12.29 21.12
CA ALA A 60 -12.41 -12.36 22.22
C ALA A 60 -12.17 -10.98 22.87
N THR A 61 -12.10 -9.91 22.08
CA THR A 61 -11.92 -8.54 22.57
C THR A 61 -13.15 -8.09 23.37
N LEU A 62 -14.37 -8.37 22.88
CA LEU A 62 -15.60 -8.05 23.59
C LEU A 62 -15.70 -8.79 24.93
N LYS A 63 -15.37 -10.08 24.96
CA LYS A 63 -15.28 -10.88 26.20
C LYS A 63 -14.23 -10.35 27.17
N LEU A 64 -13.10 -9.86 26.66
CA LEU A 64 -12.06 -9.27 27.49
C LEU A 64 -12.55 -8.00 28.19
N LEU A 65 -13.25 -7.12 27.45
CA LEU A 65 -13.88 -5.92 28.01
C LEU A 65 -14.90 -6.27 29.09
N GLU A 66 -15.77 -7.25 28.82
CA GLU A 66 -16.77 -7.76 29.76
C GLU A 66 -16.13 -8.31 31.04
N LYS A 67 -15.13 -9.19 30.89
CA LYS A 67 -14.40 -9.79 32.00
C LYS A 67 -13.69 -8.76 32.87
N ARG A 68 -13.24 -7.65 32.28
CA ARG A 68 -12.56 -6.55 32.97
C ARG A 68 -13.51 -5.47 33.48
N ASP A 69 -14.83 -5.63 33.28
CA ASP A 69 -15.87 -4.63 33.59
C ASP A 69 -15.53 -3.23 33.02
N ASP A 70 -14.92 -3.20 31.83
CA ASP A 70 -14.53 -1.95 31.17
C ASP A 70 -15.66 -1.43 30.28
N ASN A 71 -16.48 -0.58 30.91
CA ASN A 71 -17.57 0.14 30.26
C ASN A 71 -17.15 1.51 29.70
N THR A 72 -15.89 1.92 29.92
CA THR A 72 -15.38 3.23 29.49
C THR A 72 -14.85 3.19 28.07
N THR A 73 -14.16 2.10 27.72
CA THR A 73 -13.51 1.95 26.43
C THR A 73 -14.53 1.77 25.31
N GLN A 74 -14.52 2.68 24.33
CA GLN A 74 -15.38 2.59 23.16
C GLN A 74 -14.75 1.67 22.10
N ILE A 75 -15.48 0.63 21.68
CA ILE A 75 -14.99 -0.38 20.73
C ILE A 75 -15.67 -0.26 19.37
N TYR A 76 -14.86 -0.15 18.32
CA TYR A 76 -15.28 -0.33 16.93
C TYR A 76 -14.92 -1.73 16.45
N VAL A 77 -15.92 -2.50 16.04
CA VAL A 77 -15.69 -3.83 15.46
C VAL A 77 -15.43 -3.70 13.97
N VAL A 78 -14.31 -4.24 13.50
CA VAL A 78 -13.89 -4.14 12.11
C VAL A 78 -14.54 -5.24 11.27
N LEU A 79 -15.15 -4.83 10.16
CA LEU A 79 -15.86 -5.67 9.20
C LEU A 79 -15.08 -5.78 7.89
N HIS A 80 -15.12 -6.95 7.26
CA HIS A 80 -14.38 -7.21 6.02
C HIS A 80 -15.21 -7.95 4.98
N GLY A 81 -14.97 -7.62 3.72
CA GLY A 81 -15.47 -8.35 2.56
C GLY A 81 -14.83 -7.80 1.28
N ARG A 82 -14.70 -8.64 0.25
CA ARG A 82 -14.17 -8.23 -1.06
C ARG A 82 -15.27 -7.84 -2.05
N ASN A 83 -16.52 -8.16 -1.73
CA ASN A 83 -17.75 -7.94 -2.48
C ASN A 83 -18.96 -7.92 -1.51
N GLN A 84 -20.18 -7.79 -2.06
CA GLN A 84 -21.43 -7.75 -1.29
C GLN A 84 -21.69 -9.02 -0.49
N ASP A 85 -21.50 -10.20 -1.10
CA ASP A 85 -21.79 -11.49 -0.46
C ASP A 85 -20.89 -11.73 0.75
N GLU A 86 -19.59 -11.43 0.63
CA GLU A 86 -18.62 -11.65 1.69
C GLU A 86 -18.83 -10.72 2.89
N ILE A 87 -19.14 -9.45 2.67
CA ILE A 87 -19.36 -8.51 3.78
C ILE A 87 -20.65 -8.87 4.53
N VAL A 88 -21.71 -9.27 3.82
CA VAL A 88 -22.95 -9.77 4.41
C VAL A 88 -22.70 -11.04 5.22
N TRP A 89 -21.98 -12.00 4.63
CA TRP A 89 -21.60 -13.24 5.32
C TRP A 89 -20.78 -12.94 6.59
N TYR A 90 -19.83 -12.02 6.52
CA TYR A 90 -18.99 -11.64 7.66
C TYR A 90 -19.84 -11.10 8.81
N ILE A 91 -20.73 -10.15 8.53
CA ILE A 91 -21.60 -9.52 9.54
C ILE A 91 -22.48 -10.57 10.20
N ARG A 92 -23.19 -11.40 9.41
CA ARG A 92 -24.06 -12.46 9.94
C ARG A 92 -23.30 -13.44 10.82
N LYS A 93 -22.11 -13.86 10.38
CA LYS A 93 -21.28 -14.80 11.14
C LYS A 93 -20.74 -14.19 12.43
N LEU A 94 -20.35 -12.92 12.41
CA LEU A 94 -19.91 -12.17 13.60
C LEU A 94 -21.03 -12.08 14.63
N ILE A 95 -22.21 -11.58 14.25
CA ILE A 95 -23.33 -11.39 15.17
C ILE A 95 -23.78 -12.74 15.75
N ARG A 96 -23.88 -13.78 14.91
CA ARG A 96 -24.14 -15.14 15.37
C ARG A 96 -23.11 -15.61 16.40
N ALA A 97 -21.83 -15.41 16.14
CA ALA A 97 -20.77 -15.84 17.05
C ALA A 97 -20.79 -15.09 18.40
N ILE A 98 -21.17 -13.80 18.40
CA ILE A 98 -21.38 -13.01 19.63
C ILE A 98 -22.52 -13.61 20.46
N HIS A 99 -23.66 -13.91 19.83
CA HIS A 99 -24.82 -14.50 20.49
C HIS A 99 -24.55 -15.92 21.01
N GLU A 100 -23.99 -16.81 20.18
CA GLU A 100 -23.67 -18.19 20.56
C GLU A 100 -22.68 -18.28 21.72
N GLN A 101 -21.83 -17.26 21.86
CA GLN A 101 -20.83 -17.19 22.92
C GLN A 101 -21.28 -16.41 24.16
N GLY A 102 -22.53 -15.94 24.20
CA GLY A 102 -23.13 -15.25 25.34
C GLY A 102 -22.40 -13.96 25.72
N VAL A 103 -21.91 -13.20 24.74
CA VAL A 103 -21.20 -11.94 24.99
C VAL A 103 -22.20 -10.82 25.23
N GLU A 104 -22.19 -10.21 26.41
CA GLU A 104 -23.12 -9.13 26.77
C GLU A 104 -22.55 -7.72 26.52
N ARG A 105 -21.22 -7.59 26.32
CA ARG A 105 -20.58 -6.29 26.04
C ARG A 105 -21.17 -5.67 24.75
N PRO A 106 -21.76 -4.45 24.81
CA PRO A 106 -22.33 -3.82 23.62
C PRO A 106 -21.25 -3.36 22.63
N ILE A 107 -21.58 -3.34 21.35
CA ILE A 107 -20.72 -2.74 20.31
C ILE A 107 -20.98 -1.23 20.28
N ASN A 108 -19.92 -0.41 20.24
CA ASN A 108 -20.06 1.05 20.18
C ASN A 108 -20.03 1.61 18.75
N GLY A 109 -19.50 0.86 17.78
CA GLY A 109 -19.51 1.23 16.37
C GLY A 109 -18.99 0.10 15.47
N PHE A 110 -19.16 0.26 14.16
CA PHE A 110 -18.57 -0.64 13.17
C PHE A 110 -17.63 0.12 12.25
N ALA A 111 -16.56 -0.55 11.80
CA ALA A 111 -15.62 0.01 10.84
C ALA A 111 -15.46 -0.89 9.62
N ILE A 112 -15.58 -0.36 8.41
CA ILE A 112 -15.43 -1.15 7.17
C ILE A 112 -13.97 -1.12 6.73
N GLY A 113 -13.29 -2.26 6.86
CA GLY A 113 -11.91 -2.47 6.43
C GLY A 113 -11.79 -3.02 5.01
N SER A 114 -10.57 -3.33 4.59
CA SER A 114 -10.26 -3.95 3.28
C SER A 114 -10.63 -3.12 2.03
N LEU A 115 -11.01 -1.85 2.20
CA LEU A 115 -11.34 -0.94 1.10
C LEU A 115 -10.11 -0.29 0.46
N VAL A 116 -9.04 -0.02 1.23
CA VAL A 116 -7.82 0.64 0.73
C VAL A 116 -7.17 -0.06 -0.47
N PRO A 117 -7.01 -1.40 -0.50
CA PRO A 117 -6.52 -2.10 -1.69
C PRO A 117 -7.41 -1.85 -2.92
N ARG A 118 -8.71 -1.63 -2.71
CA ARG A 118 -9.75 -1.44 -3.72
C ARG A 118 -10.07 0.01 -4.01
N ARG A 119 -9.31 0.98 -3.48
CA ARG A 119 -9.56 2.44 -3.60
C ARG A 119 -9.73 2.99 -5.03
N ASN A 120 -9.33 2.21 -6.04
CA ASN A 120 -9.48 2.57 -7.45
C ASN A 120 -10.74 1.96 -8.10
N SER A 121 -11.35 0.95 -7.48
CA SER A 121 -12.62 0.36 -7.96
C SER A 121 -13.79 0.98 -7.21
N ILE A 122 -14.26 2.13 -7.71
CA ILE A 122 -15.39 2.85 -7.11
C ILE A 122 -16.65 1.98 -7.02
N PRO A 123 -17.05 1.23 -8.07
CA PRO A 123 -18.18 0.30 -8.01
C PRO A 123 -18.10 -0.67 -6.82
N THR A 124 -16.94 -1.33 -6.68
CA THR A 124 -16.72 -2.32 -5.61
C THR A 124 -16.82 -1.70 -4.22
N ILE A 125 -16.33 -0.47 -4.03
CA ILE A 125 -16.45 0.23 -2.75
C ILE A 125 -17.93 0.48 -2.45
N ILE A 126 -18.68 1.06 -3.40
CA ILE A 126 -20.11 1.38 -3.22
C ILE A 126 -20.91 0.11 -2.92
N ASP A 127 -20.64 -0.97 -3.63
CA ASP A 127 -21.25 -2.27 -3.40
C ASP A 127 -21.03 -2.78 -1.97
N ILE A 128 -19.77 -2.81 -1.52
CA ILE A 128 -19.42 -3.31 -0.18
C ILE A 128 -20.06 -2.45 0.90
N VAL A 129 -19.93 -1.11 0.81
CA VAL A 129 -20.40 -0.21 1.87
C VAL A 129 -21.93 -0.15 1.93
N THR A 130 -22.62 -0.24 0.79
CA THR A 130 -24.09 -0.30 0.74
C THR A 130 -24.59 -1.62 1.32
N ALA A 131 -23.99 -2.75 0.93
CA ALA A 131 -24.34 -4.05 1.49
C ALA A 131 -24.08 -4.11 3.00
N ALA A 132 -22.95 -3.56 3.47
CA ALA A 132 -22.64 -3.47 4.89
C ALA A 132 -23.68 -2.64 5.65
N LYS A 133 -24.03 -1.44 5.17
CA LYS A 133 -25.02 -0.58 5.83
C LYS A 133 -26.38 -1.26 5.96
N ASN A 134 -26.83 -1.90 4.89
CA ASN A 134 -28.11 -2.61 4.86
C ASN A 134 -28.11 -3.78 5.84
N GLU A 135 -27.08 -4.62 5.82
CA GLU A 135 -27.00 -5.77 6.71
C GLU A 135 -26.87 -5.35 8.18
N ILE A 136 -26.08 -4.32 8.50
CA ILE A 136 -25.98 -3.78 9.87
C ILE A 136 -27.35 -3.31 10.37
N LYS A 137 -28.13 -2.65 9.50
CA LYS A 137 -29.51 -2.26 9.81
C LYS A 137 -30.42 -3.46 10.03
N GLU A 138 -30.35 -4.48 9.16
CA GLU A 138 -31.13 -5.73 9.30
C GLU A 138 -30.81 -6.46 10.61
N GLN A 139 -29.56 -6.42 11.06
CA GLN A 139 -29.13 -6.98 12.35
C GLN A 139 -29.50 -6.10 13.57
N GLY A 140 -30.20 -4.97 13.37
CA GLY A 140 -30.70 -4.12 14.46
C GLY A 140 -29.69 -3.10 15.01
N PHE A 141 -28.63 -2.79 14.26
CA PHE A 141 -27.56 -1.87 14.67
C PHE A 141 -27.57 -0.55 13.86
N ASP A 142 -28.73 -0.12 13.38
CA ASP A 142 -28.90 1.04 12.49
C ASP A 142 -28.48 2.38 13.10
N LYS A 143 -28.52 2.48 14.44
CA LYS A 143 -28.12 3.66 15.22
C LYS A 143 -26.64 3.71 15.58
N LEU A 144 -25.87 2.64 15.33
CA LEU A 144 -24.45 2.63 15.66
C LEU A 144 -23.65 3.43 14.63
N PRO A 145 -22.65 4.21 15.07
CA PRO A 145 -21.80 4.96 14.17
C PRO A 145 -20.96 4.04 13.28
N LEU A 146 -20.82 4.44 12.03
CA LEU A 146 -20.06 3.71 11.01
C LEU A 146 -18.81 4.47 10.60
N HIS A 147 -17.70 3.73 10.56
CA HIS A 147 -16.41 4.23 10.13
C HIS A 147 -15.97 3.58 8.81
N ILE A 148 -15.31 4.34 7.96
CA ILE A 148 -14.70 3.85 6.72
C ILE A 148 -13.19 3.96 6.82
N PHE A 149 -12.49 2.82 6.78
CA PHE A 149 -11.03 2.82 6.87
C PHE A 149 -10.34 3.25 5.57
N GLY A 150 -9.54 4.30 5.64
CA GLY A 150 -8.57 4.76 4.65
C GLY A 150 -9.17 5.24 3.33
N ILE A 151 -10.48 5.47 3.27
CA ILE A 151 -11.18 6.09 2.14
C ILE A 151 -11.72 7.44 2.57
N ALA A 152 -10.94 8.49 2.31
CA ALA A 152 -11.29 9.88 2.59
C ALA A 152 -10.80 10.72 1.40
N SER A 153 -11.60 10.73 0.35
CA SER A 153 -11.31 11.38 -0.94
C SER A 153 -12.60 11.95 -1.54
N GLU A 154 -12.66 12.13 -2.86
CA GLU A 154 -13.83 12.61 -3.61
C GLU A 154 -15.11 11.77 -3.40
N LEU A 155 -15.01 10.59 -2.76
CA LEU A 155 -16.16 9.74 -2.39
C LEU A 155 -16.89 10.21 -1.12
N LEU A 156 -16.28 11.10 -0.32
CA LEU A 156 -16.82 11.51 0.98
C LEU A 156 -18.30 11.96 0.95
N PRO A 157 -18.74 12.84 0.01
CA PRO A 157 -20.13 13.30 0.00
C PRO A 157 -21.13 12.16 -0.17
N LEU A 158 -20.83 11.22 -1.07
CA LEU A 158 -21.68 10.05 -1.28
C LEU A 158 -21.66 9.09 -0.07
N LEU A 159 -20.48 8.85 0.53
CA LEU A 159 -20.40 7.98 1.71
C LEU A 159 -21.18 8.56 2.90
N VAL A 160 -21.13 9.89 3.10
CA VAL A 160 -21.95 10.56 4.12
C VAL A 160 -23.45 10.41 3.80
N TYR A 161 -23.86 10.57 2.53
CA TYR A 161 -25.23 10.32 2.10
C TYR A 161 -25.70 8.89 2.38
N LEU A 162 -24.81 7.90 2.25
CA LEU A 162 -25.07 6.50 2.57
C LEU A 162 -25.14 6.22 4.08
N GLY A 163 -24.92 7.22 4.93
CA GLY A 163 -25.04 7.12 6.38
C GLY A 163 -23.79 6.58 7.07
N PHE A 164 -22.60 6.95 6.56
CA PHE A 164 -21.32 6.78 7.24
C PHE A 164 -20.89 8.05 7.96
N ASP A 165 -20.39 7.91 9.19
CA ASP A 165 -20.24 9.01 10.15
C ASP A 165 -18.80 9.50 10.29
N SER A 166 -17.81 8.61 10.08
CA SER A 166 -16.41 8.92 10.31
C SER A 166 -15.47 8.28 9.30
N PHE A 167 -14.33 8.93 9.07
CA PHE A 167 -13.35 8.59 8.04
C PHE A 167 -11.94 8.90 8.54
N ASP A 168 -10.95 8.12 8.12
CA ASP A 168 -9.54 8.43 8.34
C ASP A 168 -8.77 8.66 7.03
N THR A 169 -7.70 9.44 7.12
CA THR A 169 -6.81 9.73 6.00
C THR A 169 -5.38 9.84 6.47
N SER A 170 -4.47 9.15 5.79
CA SER A 170 -3.04 9.47 5.80
C SER A 170 -2.57 9.97 4.43
N THR A 171 -3.50 10.14 3.48
CA THR A 171 -3.23 10.48 2.09
C THR A 171 -2.54 11.84 1.97
N TYR A 172 -2.95 12.83 2.77
CA TYR A 172 -2.35 14.17 2.78
C TYR A 172 -0.83 14.13 3.04
N ALA A 173 -0.39 13.32 4.00
CA ALA A 173 1.02 13.15 4.38
C ALA A 173 1.77 12.28 3.37
N GLN A 174 1.16 11.19 2.91
CA GLN A 174 1.74 10.33 1.87
C GLN A 174 1.98 11.10 0.56
N MET A 175 1.03 11.95 0.17
CA MET A 175 1.15 12.82 -1.00
C MET A 175 2.28 13.83 -0.84
N ALA A 176 2.35 14.52 0.30
CA ALA A 176 3.40 15.49 0.57
C ALA A 176 4.81 14.86 0.47
N ARG A 177 4.98 13.64 0.99
CA ARG A 177 6.23 12.87 0.86
C ARG A 177 6.63 12.65 -0.61
N ASN A 178 5.65 12.52 -1.50
CA ASN A 178 5.84 12.39 -2.95
C ASN A 178 5.85 13.75 -3.69
N LEU A 179 6.00 14.86 -2.96
CA LEU A 179 5.99 16.23 -3.51
C LEU A 179 4.65 16.63 -4.17
N ALA A 180 3.57 15.90 -3.86
CA ALA A 180 2.25 16.14 -4.40
C ALA A 180 1.49 17.17 -3.54
N TYR A 181 1.17 18.29 -4.18
CA TYR A 181 0.32 19.36 -3.70
C TYR A 181 -1.07 19.19 -4.33
N ILE A 182 -2.13 19.17 -3.51
CA ILE A 182 -3.51 19.18 -3.99
C ILE A 182 -3.82 20.60 -4.44
N HIS A 183 -4.16 20.77 -5.71
CA HIS A 183 -4.52 22.08 -6.23
C HIS A 183 -5.99 22.40 -5.90
N PRO A 184 -6.30 23.58 -5.34
CA PRO A 184 -7.60 23.86 -4.75
C PRO A 184 -8.75 24.00 -5.75
N GLN A 185 -8.46 24.21 -7.04
CA GLN A 185 -9.49 24.38 -8.07
C GLN A 185 -9.93 23.06 -8.72
N ASP A 186 -8.98 22.15 -8.98
CA ASP A 186 -9.26 20.89 -9.69
C ASP A 186 -9.13 19.67 -8.76
N CYS A 187 -8.70 19.86 -7.51
CA CYS A 187 -8.37 18.83 -6.53
C CYS A 187 -7.38 17.76 -7.02
N LYS A 188 -6.62 18.05 -8.09
CA LYS A 188 -5.63 17.13 -8.64
C LYS A 188 -4.28 17.27 -7.95
N GLN A 189 -3.46 16.23 -8.13
CA GLN A 189 -2.11 16.18 -7.57
C GLN A 189 -1.14 16.86 -8.53
N HIS A 190 -0.52 17.95 -8.08
CA HIS A 190 0.51 18.66 -8.82
C HIS A 190 1.85 18.55 -8.09
N ASN A 191 2.95 18.44 -8.84
CA ASN A 191 4.26 18.44 -8.22
C ASN A 191 4.60 19.86 -7.75
N ILE A 192 4.75 20.09 -6.45
CA ILE A 192 5.06 21.40 -5.86
C ILE A 192 6.32 22.05 -6.46
N ARG A 193 7.28 21.24 -6.95
CA ARG A 193 8.51 21.71 -7.60
C ARG A 193 8.28 22.29 -9.00
N LYS A 194 7.14 21.99 -9.62
CA LYS A 194 6.79 22.40 -10.99
C LYS A 194 5.71 23.48 -11.04
N LEU A 195 5.13 23.85 -9.90
CA LEU A 195 4.11 24.90 -9.84
C LEU A 195 4.71 26.26 -10.17
N SER A 196 3.94 27.09 -10.89
CA SER A 196 4.28 28.48 -11.19
C SER A 196 3.88 29.41 -10.04
N LYS A 197 2.76 29.15 -9.37
CA LYS A 197 2.22 29.91 -8.24
C LYS A 197 1.41 29.03 -7.28
N LEU A 198 1.20 29.52 -6.07
CA LEU A 198 0.29 28.93 -5.08
C LEU A 198 -1.06 29.67 -5.15
N GLU A 199 -2.08 29.01 -5.69
CA GLU A 199 -3.42 29.58 -5.88
C GLU A 199 -4.36 29.21 -4.74
N CYS A 200 -3.91 29.36 -3.49
CA CYS A 200 -4.68 28.98 -2.30
C CYS A 200 -4.58 30.05 -1.21
N ASN A 201 -5.69 30.24 -0.49
CA ASN A 201 -5.82 31.21 0.60
C ASN A 201 -5.65 30.60 2.01
N CYS A 202 -5.20 29.35 2.12
CA CYS A 202 -4.97 28.69 3.40
C CYS A 202 -3.78 29.34 4.16
N ILE A 203 -3.73 29.12 5.47
CA ILE A 203 -2.69 29.69 6.34
C ILE A 203 -1.27 29.33 5.88
N ILE A 204 -1.08 28.12 5.34
CA ILE A 204 0.20 27.68 4.80
C ILE A 204 0.57 28.46 3.54
N CYS A 205 -0.33 28.52 2.55
CA CYS A 205 -0.04 29.14 1.26
C CYS A 205 0.14 30.66 1.34
N LYS A 206 -0.41 31.31 2.38
CA LYS A 206 -0.20 32.73 2.68
C LYS A 206 1.18 33.01 3.29
N ASP A 207 1.67 32.13 4.14
CA ASP A 207 2.93 32.35 4.88
C ASP A 207 4.16 31.84 4.11
N ILE A 208 4.00 30.82 3.27
CA ILE A 208 5.13 30.14 2.62
C ILE A 208 5.44 30.68 1.22
N SER A 209 6.73 30.88 0.95
CA SER A 209 7.21 31.21 -0.39
C SER A 209 7.42 29.97 -1.25
N LEU A 210 6.72 29.87 -2.38
CA LEU A 210 6.89 28.79 -3.35
C LEU A 210 8.36 28.64 -3.80
N ARG A 211 9.02 29.76 -4.15
CA ARG A 211 10.44 29.76 -4.57
C ARG A 211 11.36 29.19 -3.48
N LYS A 212 11.03 29.43 -2.20
CA LYS A 212 11.78 28.89 -1.06
C LYS A 212 11.58 27.38 -0.96
N ILE A 213 10.34 26.90 -0.97
CA ILE A 213 10.02 25.46 -0.98
C ILE A 213 10.76 24.75 -2.12
N GLN A 214 10.67 25.30 -3.34
CA GLN A 214 11.29 24.71 -4.53
C GLN A 214 12.80 24.61 -4.40
N ALA A 215 13.46 25.65 -3.87
CA ALA A 215 14.90 25.62 -3.63
C ALA A 215 15.30 24.60 -2.56
N VAL A 216 14.55 24.49 -1.45
CA VAL A 216 14.84 23.54 -0.37
C VAL A 216 14.62 22.09 -0.81
N LEU A 217 13.50 21.81 -1.48
CA LEU A 217 13.17 20.47 -1.96
C LEU A 217 14.01 20.06 -3.18
N GLY A 218 14.53 21.03 -3.94
CA GLY A 218 15.41 20.79 -5.09
C GLY A 218 16.87 20.55 -4.75
N SER A 219 17.34 20.97 -3.57
CA SER A 219 18.73 20.75 -3.13
C SER A 219 18.98 19.28 -2.78
N ASP A 220 20.22 18.79 -2.94
CA ASP A 220 20.64 17.47 -2.45
C ASP A 220 21.00 17.44 -0.96
N VAL A 221 21.11 18.62 -0.33
CA VAL A 221 21.43 18.73 1.10
C VAL A 221 20.27 18.23 1.95
N THR A 222 20.58 17.50 3.01
CA THR A 222 19.60 16.91 3.94
C THR A 222 20.02 17.15 5.39
N HIS A 223 19.06 17.15 6.32
CA HIS A 223 19.26 17.39 7.76
C HIS A 223 19.93 18.73 8.11
N ARG A 224 19.90 19.69 7.18
CA ARG A 224 20.37 21.07 7.38
C ARG A 224 19.35 22.04 6.81
N LYS A 225 19.34 23.26 7.33
CA LYS A 225 18.51 24.34 6.81
C LYS A 225 19.08 24.82 5.46
N ILE A 226 18.21 24.92 4.46
CA ILE A 226 18.48 25.55 3.17
C ILE A 226 17.57 26.77 3.11
N LYS A 227 18.12 27.96 2.85
CA LYS A 227 17.36 29.22 2.95
C LYS A 227 16.58 29.35 4.28
N GLY A 228 17.14 28.85 5.38
CA GLY A 228 16.51 28.91 6.70
C GLY A 228 15.41 27.88 6.98
N MET A 229 15.19 26.89 6.10
CA MET A 229 14.18 25.82 6.32
C MET A 229 14.76 24.42 6.08
N TYR A 230 14.30 23.45 6.86
CA TYR A 230 14.51 22.03 6.62
C TYR A 230 13.54 21.49 5.58
N LYS A 231 13.95 20.41 4.90
CA LYS A 231 13.04 19.66 4.01
C LYS A 231 11.80 19.13 4.74
N SER A 232 11.94 18.71 6.00
CA SER A 232 10.82 18.26 6.84
C SER A 232 9.77 19.34 7.02
N GLU A 233 10.17 20.60 7.21
CA GLU A 233 9.25 21.74 7.30
C GLU A 233 8.50 21.95 5.97
N CYS A 234 9.18 21.80 4.83
CA CYS A 234 8.53 21.86 3.52
C CYS A 234 7.51 20.72 3.32
N TYR A 235 7.86 19.48 3.70
CA TYR A 235 6.93 18.34 3.63
C TYR A 235 5.73 18.56 4.56
N ALA A 236 5.96 19.04 5.78
CA ALA A 236 4.89 19.35 6.73
C ALA A 236 3.96 20.45 6.20
N ALA A 237 4.50 21.52 5.62
CA ALA A 237 3.69 22.58 5.02
C ALA A 237 2.77 22.05 3.92
N VAL A 238 3.30 21.28 2.96
CA VAL A 238 2.48 20.67 1.90
C VAL A 238 1.44 19.70 2.47
N ALA A 239 1.81 18.91 3.49
CA ALA A 239 0.88 18.00 4.15
C ALA A 239 -0.28 18.74 4.83
N VAL A 240 0.01 19.81 5.58
CA VAL A 240 -1.01 20.62 6.26
C VAL A 240 -1.92 21.33 5.26
N HIS A 241 -1.37 21.89 4.17
CA HIS A 241 -2.18 22.42 3.07
C HIS A 241 -3.15 21.36 2.51
N ASN A 242 -2.64 20.18 2.18
CA ASN A 242 -3.46 19.09 1.65
C ASN A 242 -4.56 18.68 2.64
N LEU A 243 -4.25 18.63 3.93
CA LEU A 243 -5.21 18.32 5.00
C LEU A 243 -6.28 19.40 5.13
N ILE A 244 -5.92 20.68 5.06
CA ILE A 244 -6.87 21.81 5.13
C ILE A 244 -7.92 21.67 4.02
N LEU A 245 -7.52 21.35 2.79
CA LEU A 245 -8.49 21.15 1.71
C LEU A 245 -9.47 20.01 2.00
N GLN A 246 -9.00 18.89 2.55
CA GLN A 246 -9.88 17.79 2.94
C GLN A 246 -10.83 18.17 4.09
N LEU A 247 -10.35 18.94 5.07
CA LEU A 247 -11.16 19.43 6.18
C LEU A 247 -12.21 20.44 5.72
N ASN A 248 -11.88 21.31 4.77
CA ASN A 248 -12.82 22.25 4.17
C ASN A 248 -13.97 21.50 3.47
N THR A 249 -13.67 20.48 2.66
CA THR A 249 -14.72 19.63 2.05
C THR A 249 -15.63 19.00 3.11
N MET A 250 -15.08 18.55 4.23
CA MET A 250 -15.89 18.01 5.33
C MET A 250 -16.75 19.08 6.02
N ALA A 251 -16.25 20.31 6.14
CA ALA A 251 -17.02 21.43 6.66
C ALA A 251 -18.20 21.78 5.72
N GLU A 252 -17.95 21.87 4.41
CA GLU A 252 -18.97 22.11 3.39
C GLU A 252 -20.05 21.01 3.40
N ILE A 253 -19.66 19.73 3.53
CA ILE A 253 -20.62 18.62 3.69
C ILE A 253 -21.51 18.82 4.93
N ARG A 254 -20.93 19.26 6.06
CA ARG A 254 -21.70 19.50 7.29
C ARG A 254 -22.65 20.69 7.17
N GLU A 255 -22.23 21.75 6.49
CA GLU A 255 -23.09 22.90 6.17
C GLU A 255 -24.26 22.46 5.29
N ALA A 256 -23.99 21.66 4.25
CA ALA A 256 -25.03 21.11 3.37
C ALA A 256 -26.00 20.17 4.11
N LEU A 257 -25.52 19.39 5.09
CA LEU A 257 -26.37 18.58 5.96
C LEU A 257 -27.28 19.46 6.84
N GLN A 258 -26.75 20.52 7.44
CA GLN A 258 -27.52 21.43 8.29
C GLN A 258 -28.57 22.21 7.49
N ALA A 259 -28.28 22.51 6.23
CA ALA A 259 -29.18 23.20 5.30
C ALA A 259 -30.15 22.26 4.55
N ASP A 260 -30.12 20.95 4.82
CA ASP A 260 -30.87 19.92 4.09
C ASP A 260 -30.64 19.96 2.55
N SER A 261 -29.44 20.35 2.14
CA SER A 261 -29.03 20.55 0.74
C SER A 261 -27.89 19.61 0.31
N LEU A 262 -27.68 18.50 1.03
CA LEU A 262 -26.60 17.55 0.74
C LEU A 262 -26.68 16.98 -0.69
N VAL A 263 -27.89 16.73 -1.19
CA VAL A 263 -28.09 16.23 -2.56
C VAL A 263 -27.56 17.21 -3.59
N ASP A 264 -27.90 18.50 -3.46
CA ASP A 264 -27.41 19.55 -4.38
C ASP A 264 -25.89 19.68 -4.29
N PHE A 265 -25.33 19.65 -3.08
CA PHE A 265 -23.90 19.66 -2.87
C PHE A 265 -23.20 18.48 -3.59
N ILE A 266 -23.75 17.27 -3.51
CA ILE A 266 -23.21 16.08 -4.20
C ILE A 266 -23.19 16.29 -5.73
N LEU A 267 -24.26 16.87 -6.29
CA LEU A 267 -24.35 17.14 -7.72
C LEU A 267 -23.29 18.15 -8.17
N GLU A 268 -23.19 19.29 -7.47
CA GLU A 268 -22.18 20.33 -7.77
C GLU A 268 -20.76 19.82 -7.57
N PHE A 269 -20.52 19.01 -6.54
CA PHE A 269 -19.23 18.40 -6.27
C PHE A 269 -18.87 17.40 -7.39
N ALA A 270 -19.82 16.60 -7.87
CA ALA A 270 -19.63 15.67 -8.98
C ALA A 270 -19.32 16.36 -10.32
N GLU A 271 -19.76 17.60 -10.56
CA GLU A 271 -19.37 18.35 -11.76
C GLU A 271 -17.88 18.68 -11.80
N LYS A 272 -17.28 18.90 -10.62
CA LYS A 272 -15.87 19.32 -10.46
C LYS A 272 -14.93 18.13 -10.26
N HIS A 273 -15.44 17.01 -9.74
CA HIS A 273 -14.64 15.88 -9.28
C HIS A 273 -14.97 14.59 -10.02
N GLU A 274 -13.99 14.10 -10.78
CA GLU A 274 -14.15 12.94 -11.66
C GLU A 274 -14.60 11.69 -10.90
N LYS A 275 -14.00 11.41 -9.74
CA LYS A 275 -14.35 10.21 -8.96
C LYS A 275 -15.72 10.36 -8.29
N ALA A 276 -16.07 11.56 -7.85
CA ALA A 276 -17.40 11.84 -7.33
C ALA A 276 -18.47 11.59 -8.40
N ARG A 277 -18.24 12.08 -9.63
CA ARG A 277 -19.10 11.81 -10.78
C ARG A 277 -19.27 10.32 -11.07
N VAL A 278 -18.16 9.57 -11.08
CA VAL A 278 -18.18 8.11 -11.27
C VAL A 278 -18.99 7.42 -10.18
N SER A 279 -18.79 7.82 -8.93
CA SER A 279 -19.50 7.24 -7.79
C SER A 279 -21.00 7.52 -7.83
N LEU A 280 -21.38 8.75 -8.18
CA LEU A 280 -22.76 9.18 -8.29
C LEU A 280 -23.48 8.40 -9.39
N GLN A 281 -22.93 8.39 -10.62
CA GLN A 281 -23.53 7.68 -11.75
C GLN A 281 -23.74 6.20 -11.45
N TYR A 282 -22.73 5.55 -10.86
CA TYR A 282 -22.83 4.15 -10.48
C TYR A 282 -23.94 3.92 -9.46
N TYR A 283 -23.95 4.68 -8.36
CA TYR A 283 -24.96 4.52 -7.30
C TYR A 283 -26.38 4.79 -7.80
N THR A 284 -26.59 5.84 -8.60
CA THR A 284 -27.92 6.16 -9.15
C THR A 284 -28.42 5.10 -10.14
N GLY A 285 -27.51 4.32 -10.74
CA GLY A 285 -27.86 3.18 -11.57
C GLY A 285 -28.29 1.93 -10.79
N LEU A 286 -27.94 1.83 -9.50
CA LEU A 286 -28.28 0.69 -8.64
C LEU A 286 -29.64 0.84 -7.97
N ALA A 287 -30.03 2.07 -7.61
CA ALA A 287 -31.21 2.31 -6.78
C ALA A 287 -31.97 3.55 -7.23
N ASN A 288 -33.30 3.43 -7.36
CA ASN A 288 -34.19 4.54 -7.67
C ASN A 288 -34.44 5.38 -6.41
N THR A 289 -33.46 6.20 -6.05
CA THR A 289 -33.44 7.03 -4.84
C THR A 289 -33.82 8.48 -5.14
N HIS A 290 -34.08 9.27 -4.10
CA HIS A 290 -34.19 10.73 -4.23
C HIS A 290 -32.97 11.33 -4.95
N LEU A 291 -31.77 10.82 -4.64
CA LEU A 291 -30.54 11.20 -5.32
C LEU A 291 -30.55 10.82 -6.81
N ALA A 292 -31.11 9.67 -7.19
CA ALA A 292 -31.28 9.30 -8.60
C ALA A 292 -32.25 10.23 -9.36
N CYS A 293 -33.37 10.59 -8.73
CA CYS A 293 -34.34 11.55 -9.28
C CYS A 293 -33.79 12.98 -9.43
N ALA A 294 -32.85 13.37 -8.56
CA ALA A 294 -32.16 14.65 -8.66
C ALA A 294 -31.09 14.60 -9.76
N ALA A 295 -30.27 13.54 -9.77
CA ALA A 295 -29.21 13.35 -10.75
C ALA A 295 -29.73 13.23 -12.19
N SER A 296 -30.93 12.69 -12.41
CA SER A 296 -31.53 12.60 -13.75
C SER A 296 -31.80 13.96 -14.40
N ARG A 297 -31.83 15.04 -13.62
CA ARG A 297 -32.02 16.42 -14.10
C ARG A 297 -30.71 17.07 -14.56
N VAL A 298 -29.58 16.45 -14.26
CA VAL A 298 -28.23 16.92 -14.60
C VAL A 298 -27.66 16.05 -15.71
N HIS A 299 -27.18 16.67 -16.79
CA HIS A 299 -26.57 15.94 -17.89
C HIS A 299 -25.09 15.67 -17.62
N PHE A 300 -24.78 14.49 -17.08
CA PHE A 300 -23.40 14.05 -16.99
C PHE A 300 -22.95 13.34 -18.27
N THR A 301 -21.69 13.55 -18.67
CA THR A 301 -21.09 12.75 -19.75
C THR A 301 -21.04 11.27 -19.34
N PRO A 302 -21.48 10.34 -20.20
CA PRO A 302 -21.41 8.91 -19.92
C PRO A 302 -19.97 8.46 -19.68
N ILE A 303 -19.75 7.68 -18.63
CA ILE A 303 -18.43 7.12 -18.33
C ILE A 303 -18.15 5.94 -19.27
N GLN A 304 -16.95 5.89 -19.86
CA GLN A 304 -16.43 4.66 -20.42
C GLN A 304 -16.27 3.65 -19.28
N LYS A 305 -17.01 2.54 -19.32
CA LYS A 305 -16.87 1.44 -18.36
C LYS A 305 -15.38 1.12 -18.21
N GLU A 306 -14.80 1.39 -17.04
CA GLU A 306 -13.47 0.88 -16.73
C GLU A 306 -13.55 -0.64 -16.76
N ILE A 307 -12.82 -1.24 -17.69
CA ILE A 307 -12.67 -2.69 -17.75
C ILE A 307 -11.93 -3.09 -16.46
N PRO A 308 -12.52 -3.95 -15.61
CA PRO A 308 -11.83 -4.42 -14.41
C PRO A 308 -10.49 -5.02 -14.83
N GLN A 309 -9.39 -4.39 -14.43
CA GLN A 309 -8.07 -4.97 -14.62
C GLN A 309 -8.04 -6.28 -13.84
N PRO A 310 -7.70 -7.43 -14.45
CA PRO A 310 -7.67 -8.70 -13.75
C PRO A 310 -6.72 -8.59 -12.57
N SER A 311 -7.26 -8.72 -11.36
CA SER A 311 -6.44 -8.72 -10.15
C SER A 311 -5.60 -9.99 -10.12
N ARG A 312 -4.27 -9.84 -10.07
CA ARG A 312 -3.33 -10.95 -9.88
C ARG A 312 -3.75 -11.80 -8.68
N ILE A 313 -3.80 -13.12 -8.83
CA ILE A 313 -4.05 -14.03 -7.71
C ILE A 313 -2.89 -13.93 -6.72
N VAL A 314 -3.20 -13.76 -5.44
CA VAL A 314 -2.25 -13.58 -4.34
C VAL A 314 -2.45 -14.67 -3.29
N SER A 315 -1.37 -15.32 -2.87
CA SER A 315 -1.31 -16.15 -1.68
C SER A 315 -0.29 -15.55 -0.70
N LEU A 316 -0.71 -15.41 0.55
CA LEU A 316 0.10 -14.92 1.66
C LEU A 316 0.72 -16.08 2.43
N ASN A 317 0.09 -17.26 2.42
CA ASN A 317 0.55 -18.45 3.13
C ASN A 317 1.44 -19.34 2.24
N VAL A 318 2.47 -18.72 1.65
CA VAL A 318 3.43 -19.45 0.83
C VAL A 318 4.63 -19.84 1.70
N SER A 319 4.89 -21.15 1.81
CA SER A 319 6.07 -21.68 2.51
C SER A 319 7.35 -21.15 1.86
N ASP A 320 8.37 -20.85 2.67
CA ASP A 320 9.67 -20.44 2.16
C ASP A 320 10.40 -21.54 1.36
N ASN A 321 9.95 -22.80 1.47
CA ASN A 321 10.42 -23.93 0.66
C ASN A 321 9.53 -24.23 -0.56
N ALA A 322 8.46 -23.45 -0.80
CA ALA A 322 7.59 -23.66 -1.95
C ALA A 322 8.30 -23.39 -3.30
N PHE A 323 9.43 -22.68 -3.27
CA PHE A 323 10.39 -22.65 -4.37
C PHE A 323 11.80 -22.89 -3.83
N VAL A 324 12.44 -23.91 -4.38
CA VAL A 324 13.86 -24.22 -4.20
C VAL A 324 14.41 -24.51 -5.59
N LEU A 325 15.57 -23.97 -5.91
CA LEU A 325 16.23 -24.26 -7.18
C LEU A 325 16.51 -25.77 -7.29
N PRO A 326 16.25 -26.38 -8.47
CA PRO A 326 16.59 -27.78 -8.71
C PRO A 326 18.06 -28.06 -8.37
N VAL A 327 18.33 -29.22 -7.77
CA VAL A 327 19.69 -29.60 -7.34
C VAL A 327 20.64 -29.72 -8.52
N ASP A 328 20.13 -30.12 -9.68
CA ASP A 328 20.82 -30.27 -10.97
C ASP A 328 20.81 -28.99 -11.81
N TYR A 329 20.28 -27.88 -11.30
CA TYR A 329 20.27 -26.62 -12.01
C TYR A 329 21.68 -26.17 -12.43
N THR A 330 21.81 -25.79 -13.70
CA THR A 330 23.01 -25.16 -14.28
C THR A 330 22.63 -23.87 -14.99
N PRO A 331 23.33 -22.75 -14.77
CA PRO A 331 23.06 -21.51 -15.49
C PRO A 331 23.24 -21.64 -17.01
N PRO A 332 22.54 -20.84 -17.83
CA PRO A 332 22.64 -20.92 -19.28
C PRO A 332 24.08 -20.60 -19.76
N ARG A 333 24.63 -21.44 -20.65
CA ARG A 333 26.06 -21.46 -21.02
C ARG A 333 26.59 -20.15 -21.60
N ASP A 334 25.72 -19.38 -22.25
CA ASP A 334 26.00 -18.09 -22.89
C ASP A 334 26.12 -16.94 -21.88
N LYS A 335 25.67 -17.14 -20.64
CA LYS A 335 25.60 -16.08 -19.63
C LYS A 335 26.84 -16.04 -18.73
N LYS A 336 27.79 -15.20 -19.09
CA LYS A 336 29.09 -15.09 -18.40
C LYS A 336 29.13 -14.11 -17.23
N MET A 337 28.17 -13.20 -17.13
CA MET A 337 28.13 -12.21 -16.04
C MET A 337 26.87 -12.40 -15.21
N LEU A 338 26.99 -12.46 -13.89
CA LEU A 338 25.82 -12.55 -13.00
C LEU A 338 25.39 -11.15 -12.54
N LEU A 339 24.17 -10.74 -12.86
CA LEU A 339 23.52 -9.55 -12.32
C LEU A 339 22.40 -9.92 -11.35
N ILE A 340 22.61 -9.56 -10.09
CA ILE A 340 21.67 -9.80 -9.00
C ILE A 340 20.77 -8.58 -8.80
N LEU A 341 19.45 -8.76 -8.88
CA LEU A 341 18.44 -7.72 -8.71
C LEU A 341 17.47 -8.04 -7.56
N PRO A 342 16.95 -7.07 -6.79
CA PRO A 342 15.90 -7.35 -5.81
C PRO A 342 14.58 -7.72 -6.52
N CYS A 343 13.77 -8.57 -5.90
CA CYS A 343 12.42 -8.83 -6.40
C CYS A 343 11.53 -7.58 -6.36
N SER A 344 10.61 -7.47 -7.30
CA SER A 344 9.64 -6.38 -7.41
C SER A 344 8.26 -6.80 -6.87
N TYR A 345 7.41 -5.83 -6.51
CA TYR A 345 6.02 -6.11 -6.09
C TYR A 345 5.20 -6.74 -7.23
N GLU A 346 5.41 -6.25 -8.45
CA GLU A 346 4.77 -6.75 -9.66
C GLU A 346 5.40 -8.09 -10.07
N LYS A 347 4.55 -9.08 -10.43
CA LYS A 347 4.98 -10.44 -10.80
C LYS A 347 4.32 -10.80 -12.14
N PRO A 348 5.02 -11.51 -13.05
CA PRO A 348 6.43 -11.91 -12.95
C PRO A 348 7.37 -10.69 -12.90
N TYR A 349 8.56 -10.83 -12.29
CA TYR A 349 9.42 -9.66 -12.02
C TYR A 349 9.78 -8.88 -13.29
N THR A 350 9.78 -9.56 -14.44
CA THR A 350 10.10 -9.04 -15.77
C THR A 350 9.09 -8.01 -16.28
N VAL A 351 7.84 -8.00 -15.80
CA VAL A 351 6.88 -6.97 -16.22
C VAL A 351 7.04 -5.65 -15.44
N SER A 352 7.75 -5.71 -14.31
CA SER A 352 7.85 -4.60 -13.38
C SER A 352 8.57 -3.39 -13.95
N ARG A 353 8.12 -2.19 -13.55
CA ARG A 353 8.77 -0.93 -13.91
C ARG A 353 10.27 -0.91 -13.55
N SER A 354 10.65 -1.48 -12.41
CA SER A 354 12.04 -1.55 -11.97
C SER A 354 12.90 -2.41 -12.88
N PHE A 355 12.37 -3.57 -13.30
CA PHE A 355 13.10 -4.44 -14.24
C PHE A 355 13.22 -3.78 -15.61
N LYS A 356 12.10 -3.28 -16.18
CA LYS A 356 12.10 -2.59 -17.47
C LYS A 356 13.06 -1.41 -17.49
N PHE A 357 13.17 -0.68 -16.38
CA PHE A 357 14.14 0.41 -16.23
C PHE A 357 15.58 -0.08 -16.32
N VAL A 358 15.96 -1.14 -15.60
CA VAL A 358 17.32 -1.70 -15.68
C VAL A 358 17.58 -2.29 -17.07
N GLU A 359 16.68 -3.14 -17.56
CA GLU A 359 16.79 -3.82 -18.84
C GLU A 359 16.99 -2.84 -20.00
N SER A 360 16.20 -1.75 -20.05
CA SER A 360 16.34 -0.77 -21.13
C SER A 360 17.72 -0.12 -21.14
N HIS A 361 18.27 0.22 -19.97
CA HIS A 361 19.59 0.86 -19.90
C HIS A 361 20.70 -0.12 -20.26
N LEU A 362 20.62 -1.38 -19.80
CA LEU A 362 21.62 -2.38 -20.17
C LEU A 362 21.58 -2.70 -21.67
N LYS A 363 20.40 -2.89 -22.28
CA LYS A 363 20.27 -3.15 -23.71
C LYS A 363 20.81 -2.01 -24.57
N THR A 364 20.55 -0.76 -24.17
CA THR A 364 21.01 0.41 -24.93
C THR A 364 22.52 0.64 -24.83
N ASN A 365 23.15 0.34 -23.69
CA ASN A 365 24.52 0.79 -23.42
C ASN A 365 25.58 -0.32 -23.42
N LEU A 366 25.21 -1.60 -23.44
CA LEU A 366 26.18 -2.72 -23.43
C LEU A 366 26.61 -3.20 -24.82
N ASN A 367 26.33 -2.48 -25.91
CA ASN A 367 26.80 -2.77 -27.28
C ASN A 367 26.63 -4.24 -27.72
N GLY A 368 25.48 -4.85 -27.43
CA GLY A 368 25.20 -6.26 -27.77
C GLY A 368 25.69 -7.30 -26.73
N ASN A 369 26.47 -6.91 -25.72
CA ASN A 369 26.89 -7.80 -24.64
C ASN A 369 25.82 -8.05 -23.57
N TYR A 370 24.63 -7.43 -23.68
CA TYR A 370 23.49 -7.71 -22.79
C TYR A 370 23.16 -9.21 -22.76
N ASP A 371 23.29 -9.90 -23.89
CA ASP A 371 23.00 -11.33 -23.98
C ASP A 371 23.96 -12.18 -23.14
N LYS A 372 25.12 -11.67 -22.73
CA LYS A 372 26.04 -12.36 -21.80
C LYS A 372 25.66 -12.16 -20.32
N VAL A 373 24.69 -11.29 -20.01
CA VAL A 373 24.27 -11.00 -18.63
C VAL A 373 23.19 -11.98 -18.18
N HIS A 374 23.50 -12.77 -17.17
CA HIS A 374 22.53 -13.59 -16.44
C HIS A 374 21.81 -12.75 -15.38
N ILE A 375 20.48 -12.73 -15.41
CA ILE A 375 19.71 -12.01 -14.40
C ILE A 375 19.18 -13.01 -13.36
N VAL A 376 19.54 -12.78 -12.10
CA VAL A 376 19.02 -13.54 -10.96
C VAL A 376 18.36 -12.57 -9.98
N PHE A 377 17.06 -12.77 -9.74
CA PHE A 377 16.33 -11.98 -8.76
C PHE A 377 16.53 -12.55 -7.35
N ILE A 378 16.61 -11.69 -6.34
CA ILE A 378 16.53 -12.09 -4.94
C ILE A 378 15.08 -11.94 -4.50
N SER A 379 14.35 -13.05 -4.39
CA SER A 379 13.07 -13.09 -3.69
C SER A 379 13.30 -12.98 -2.18
N GLY A 380 12.59 -12.08 -1.51
CA GLY A 380 12.61 -11.98 -0.06
C GLY A 380 12.15 -13.26 0.66
N LEU A 381 11.34 -14.09 0.00
CA LEU A 381 10.85 -15.34 0.56
C LEU A 381 11.77 -16.51 0.20
N PHE A 382 12.09 -16.66 -1.09
CA PHE A 382 12.73 -17.86 -1.63
C PHE A 382 14.25 -17.80 -1.80
N GLY A 383 14.85 -16.61 -1.82
CA GLY A 383 16.27 -16.44 -2.17
C GLY A 383 16.48 -16.25 -3.69
N PRO A 384 17.56 -16.80 -4.28
CA PRO A 384 17.90 -16.60 -5.69
C PRO A 384 16.86 -17.23 -6.62
N VAL A 385 16.38 -16.46 -7.58
CA VAL A 385 15.42 -16.85 -8.62
C VAL A 385 15.99 -16.41 -9.98
N PRO A 386 16.63 -17.31 -10.72
CA PRO A 386 17.05 -17.07 -12.09
C PRO A 386 15.87 -16.69 -12.99
N ILE A 387 16.14 -15.85 -14.00
CA ILE A 387 15.11 -15.23 -14.84
C ILE A 387 14.20 -16.24 -15.55
N GLU A 388 14.68 -17.44 -15.85
CA GLU A 388 13.95 -18.54 -16.48
C GLU A 388 12.85 -19.14 -15.60
N PHE A 389 12.92 -18.98 -14.26
CA PHE A 389 11.94 -19.52 -13.33
C PHE A 389 10.82 -18.52 -12.96
N VAL A 390 10.96 -17.23 -13.30
CA VAL A 390 10.11 -16.14 -12.75
C VAL A 390 8.63 -16.25 -13.10
N GLN A 391 8.25 -17.09 -14.06
CA GLN A 391 6.87 -17.33 -14.47
C GLN A 391 6.20 -18.52 -13.77
N GLN A 392 6.96 -19.32 -13.01
CA GLN A 392 6.42 -20.51 -12.36
C GLN A 392 5.68 -20.17 -11.06
N PRO A 393 4.53 -20.78 -10.74
CA PRO A 393 4.05 -20.82 -9.36
C PRO A 393 5.10 -21.50 -8.47
N PRO A 394 5.38 -20.99 -7.26
CA PRO A 394 4.70 -19.91 -6.54
C PRO A 394 5.20 -18.48 -6.81
N LEU A 395 6.18 -18.29 -7.70
CA LEU A 395 6.85 -16.99 -7.93
C LEU A 395 5.93 -15.91 -8.51
N THR A 396 4.85 -16.30 -9.18
CA THR A 396 3.85 -15.40 -9.75
C THR A 396 2.72 -15.05 -8.79
N THR A 397 2.50 -15.83 -7.73
CA THR A 397 1.33 -15.74 -6.85
C THR A 397 1.64 -15.29 -5.44
N TYR A 398 2.89 -15.39 -4.97
CA TYR A 398 3.25 -14.94 -3.63
C TYR A 398 3.25 -13.41 -3.49
N ASP A 399 2.85 -12.89 -2.33
CA ASP A 399 3.00 -11.48 -1.98
C ASP A 399 3.82 -11.33 -0.68
N TYR A 400 5.13 -11.25 -0.85
CA TYR A 400 6.08 -11.10 0.24
C TYR A 400 7.23 -10.18 -0.17
N HIS A 401 7.67 -9.32 0.75
CA HIS A 401 8.85 -8.49 0.60
C HIS A 401 9.74 -8.57 1.84
N LEU A 402 11.05 -8.60 1.64
CA LEU A 402 12.01 -8.59 2.75
C LEU A 402 12.00 -7.23 3.44
N THR A 403 11.88 -7.22 4.76
CA THR A 403 11.98 -6.01 5.58
C THR A 403 13.21 -6.05 6.46
N THR A 404 13.69 -4.90 6.92
CA THR A 404 14.86 -4.83 7.83
C THR A 404 14.56 -5.44 9.22
N ARG A 405 13.29 -5.59 9.56
CA ARG A 405 12.85 -6.23 10.81
C ARG A 405 12.99 -7.75 10.73
N ASN A 406 12.83 -8.34 9.55
CA ASN A 406 12.91 -9.78 9.38
C ASN A 406 14.37 -10.29 9.28
N LYS A 407 15.07 -10.34 10.40
CA LYS A 407 16.47 -10.79 10.48
C LYS A 407 16.65 -12.25 10.03
N SER A 408 15.75 -13.15 10.43
CA SER A 408 15.81 -14.57 10.05
C SER A 408 15.58 -14.76 8.54
N GLY A 409 14.65 -14.02 7.96
CA GLY A 409 14.42 -13.97 6.52
C GLY A 409 15.64 -13.46 5.75
N ILE A 410 16.29 -12.40 6.24
CA ILE A 410 17.55 -11.88 5.65
C ILE A 410 18.64 -12.96 5.70
N GLN A 411 18.81 -13.64 6.84
CA GLN A 411 19.79 -14.72 6.98
C GLN A 411 19.49 -15.89 6.04
N ARG A 412 18.23 -16.33 5.94
CA ARG A 412 17.80 -17.40 5.02
C ARG A 412 18.10 -17.04 3.57
N VAL A 413 17.68 -15.86 3.13
CA VAL A 413 17.91 -15.37 1.76
C VAL A 413 19.40 -15.25 1.48
N SER A 414 20.17 -14.71 2.42
CA SER A 414 21.63 -14.61 2.31
C SER A 414 22.28 -15.98 2.17
N GLN A 415 21.92 -16.96 3.02
CA GLN A 415 22.47 -18.31 2.94
C GLN A 415 22.13 -19.01 1.62
N ARG A 416 20.90 -18.87 1.12
CA ARG A 416 20.50 -19.45 -0.16
C ARG A 416 21.23 -18.79 -1.34
N LEU A 417 21.40 -17.47 -1.30
CA LEU A 417 22.18 -16.74 -2.29
C LEU A 417 23.66 -17.13 -2.24
N ARG A 418 24.23 -17.35 -1.05
CA ARG A 418 25.59 -17.87 -0.84
C ARG A 418 25.78 -19.20 -1.54
N ASN A 419 24.88 -20.14 -1.28
CA ASN A 419 24.92 -21.46 -1.88
C ASN A 419 24.89 -21.40 -3.41
N TYR A 420 24.05 -20.51 -3.97
CA TYR A 420 23.97 -20.30 -5.42
C TYR A 420 25.26 -19.74 -6.01
N VAL A 421 25.78 -18.64 -5.45
CA VAL A 421 26.98 -17.96 -5.97
C VAL A 421 28.21 -18.87 -5.85
N LEU A 422 28.39 -19.58 -4.72
CA LEU A 422 29.52 -20.49 -4.54
C LEU A 422 29.43 -21.71 -5.47
N LYS A 423 28.24 -22.30 -5.62
CA LYS A 423 28.03 -23.46 -6.52
C LYS A 423 28.33 -23.12 -7.98
N HIS A 424 28.03 -21.89 -8.40
CA HIS A 424 28.15 -21.46 -9.80
C HIS A 424 29.31 -20.48 -10.04
N LYS A 425 30.24 -20.34 -9.09
CA LYS A 425 31.34 -19.38 -9.17
C LYS A 425 32.20 -19.56 -10.43
N SER A 426 32.49 -20.79 -10.82
CA SER A 426 33.30 -21.10 -12.02
C SER A 426 32.58 -20.82 -13.34
N HIS A 427 31.27 -20.54 -13.32
CA HIS A 427 30.50 -20.23 -14.51
C HIS A 427 30.57 -18.74 -14.89
N TYR A 428 30.65 -17.86 -13.88
CA TYR A 428 30.60 -16.42 -14.06
C TYR A 428 31.99 -15.80 -13.97
N ASP A 429 32.31 -14.97 -14.95
CA ASP A 429 33.53 -14.15 -14.98
C ASP A 429 33.45 -13.00 -13.98
N SER A 430 32.24 -12.49 -13.73
CA SER A 430 32.01 -11.38 -12.79
C SER A 430 30.62 -11.46 -12.17
N VAL A 431 30.49 -11.00 -10.93
CA VAL A 431 29.24 -10.95 -10.17
C VAL A 431 28.93 -9.53 -9.71
N PHE A 432 27.79 -9.02 -10.15
CA PHE A 432 27.27 -7.68 -9.84
C PHE A 432 25.97 -7.80 -9.05
N ALA A 433 25.72 -6.86 -8.13
CA ALA A 433 24.46 -6.78 -7.42
C ALA A 433 23.94 -5.34 -7.40
N TYR A 434 22.83 -5.07 -8.09
CA TYR A 434 22.20 -3.74 -8.10
C TYR A 434 21.07 -3.67 -7.06
N VAL A 435 21.45 -3.36 -5.81
CA VAL A 435 20.57 -3.44 -4.63
C VAL A 435 20.58 -2.12 -3.82
N THR A 436 19.50 -1.36 -3.93
CA THR A 436 19.34 -0.06 -3.23
C THR A 436 18.52 -0.14 -1.96
N SER A 437 17.67 -1.16 -1.83
CA SER A 437 16.86 -1.40 -0.63
C SER A 437 17.70 -2.05 0.47
N LYS A 438 17.62 -1.48 1.68
CA LYS A 438 18.43 -1.93 2.83
C LYS A 438 18.37 -3.45 3.12
N PRO A 439 17.22 -4.13 3.16
CA PRO A 439 17.18 -5.54 3.52
C PRO A 439 17.85 -6.45 2.49
N TYR A 440 17.70 -6.15 1.19
CA TYR A 440 18.37 -6.91 0.13
C TYR A 440 19.85 -6.60 0.06
N ARG A 441 20.23 -5.34 0.31
CA ARG A 441 21.63 -4.95 0.39
C ARG A 441 22.35 -5.69 1.51
N ILE A 442 21.77 -5.77 2.72
CA ILE A 442 22.33 -6.56 3.83
C ILE A 442 22.47 -8.03 3.43
N ALA A 443 21.46 -8.61 2.76
CA ALA A 443 21.51 -10.00 2.33
C ALA A 443 22.68 -10.29 1.37
N VAL A 444 23.02 -9.34 0.49
CA VAL A 444 24.17 -9.42 -0.43
C VAL A 444 25.49 -9.09 0.27
N GLU A 445 25.53 -8.06 1.13
CA GLU A 445 26.73 -7.66 1.89
C GLU A 445 27.24 -8.79 2.79
N ASN A 446 26.35 -9.62 3.32
CA ASN A 446 26.74 -10.81 4.09
C ASN A 446 27.56 -11.83 3.27
N LEU A 447 27.51 -11.78 1.94
CA LEU A 447 28.22 -12.69 1.03
C LEU A 447 29.63 -12.23 0.67
N THR A 448 29.94 -10.94 0.86
CA THR A 448 31.24 -10.37 0.45
C THR A 448 32.42 -10.97 1.23
N LYS A 449 32.15 -11.69 2.32
CA LYS A 449 33.13 -12.49 3.06
C LYS A 449 33.59 -13.74 2.29
N ASP A 450 32.77 -14.24 1.37
CA ASP A 450 32.95 -15.55 0.72
C ASP A 450 33.11 -15.48 -0.81
N ALA A 451 32.63 -14.39 -1.43
CA ALA A 451 32.67 -14.20 -2.86
C ALA A 451 32.94 -12.74 -3.23
N GLU A 452 33.68 -12.53 -4.31
CA GLU A 452 33.90 -11.23 -4.90
C GLU A 452 32.63 -10.79 -5.63
N ILE A 453 31.95 -9.77 -5.08
CA ILE A 453 30.68 -9.25 -5.59
C ILE A 453 30.75 -7.72 -5.63
N MET A 454 30.53 -7.16 -6.82
CA MET A 454 30.44 -5.71 -7.01
C MET A 454 29.03 -5.21 -6.65
N ILE A 455 28.89 -4.67 -5.45
CA ILE A 455 27.61 -4.14 -4.94
C ILE A 455 27.41 -2.70 -5.39
N LEU A 456 26.35 -2.49 -6.16
CA LEU A 456 26.04 -1.23 -6.81
C LEU A 456 24.67 -0.69 -6.35
N PRO A 457 24.54 0.62 -6.16
CA PRO A 457 25.62 1.62 -6.10
C PRO A 457 26.52 1.46 -4.85
N PRO A 458 27.80 1.88 -4.89
CA PRO A 458 28.77 1.63 -3.80
C PRO A 458 28.46 2.42 -2.52
N ASN A 459 27.91 3.63 -2.64
CA ASN A 459 27.58 4.52 -1.52
C ASN A 459 26.15 5.03 -1.60
N THR A 460 25.23 4.43 -0.86
CA THR A 460 23.89 5.00 -0.66
C THR A 460 23.78 5.57 0.75
N ARG A 461 23.98 6.89 0.88
CA ARG A 461 23.72 7.63 2.15
C ARG A 461 22.28 7.46 2.64
N ARG A 462 21.37 7.04 1.75
CA ARG A 462 19.98 6.67 2.03
C ARG A 462 19.67 5.38 1.27
N HIS A 463 19.63 4.23 1.95
CA HIS A 463 19.11 2.99 1.36
C HIS A 463 17.60 3.13 1.11
N SER A 464 17.25 3.68 -0.05
CA SER A 464 15.92 4.15 -0.40
C SER A 464 15.54 3.66 -1.79
N PRO A 465 14.27 3.27 -2.03
CA PRO A 465 13.79 2.93 -3.37
C PRO A 465 14.01 4.04 -4.41
N HIS A 466 14.10 5.30 -3.99
CA HIS A 466 14.40 6.41 -4.90
C HIS A 466 15.80 6.36 -5.52
N GLU A 467 16.78 5.76 -4.82
CA GLU A 467 18.14 5.60 -5.36
C GLU A 467 18.13 4.67 -6.58
N PHE A 468 17.19 3.73 -6.67
CA PHE A 468 17.12 2.75 -7.76
C PHE A 468 16.95 3.40 -9.13
N TYR A 469 16.22 4.53 -9.20
CA TYR A 469 15.87 5.21 -10.44
C TYR A 469 16.75 6.44 -10.74
N LYS A 470 17.80 6.70 -9.93
CA LYS A 470 18.73 7.79 -10.22
C LYS A 470 19.59 7.43 -11.43
N LYS A 471 19.74 8.39 -12.36
CA LYS A 471 20.59 8.26 -13.54
C LYS A 471 22.01 7.87 -13.18
N GLU A 472 22.62 8.56 -12.21
CA GLU A 472 23.98 8.29 -11.73
C GLU A 472 24.20 6.83 -11.31
N ASN A 473 23.23 6.24 -10.60
CA ASN A 473 23.34 4.86 -10.10
C ASN A 473 23.17 3.82 -11.22
N ILE A 474 22.24 4.04 -12.16
CA ILE A 474 22.07 3.11 -13.28
C ILE A 474 23.23 3.21 -14.28
N TYR A 475 23.77 4.41 -14.52
CA TYR A 475 24.97 4.57 -15.34
C TYR A 475 26.20 3.96 -14.66
N SER A 476 26.36 4.13 -13.34
CA SER A 476 27.40 3.42 -12.59
C SER A 476 27.29 1.89 -12.76
N LEU A 477 26.08 1.32 -12.79
CA LEU A 477 25.90 -0.10 -13.09
C LEU A 477 26.34 -0.45 -14.51
N VAL A 478 25.88 0.31 -15.50
CA VAL A 478 26.24 0.12 -16.91
C VAL A 478 27.76 0.19 -17.08
N ASP A 479 28.40 1.23 -16.58
CA ASP A 479 29.84 1.46 -16.72
C ASP A 479 30.64 0.33 -16.06
N THR A 480 30.25 -0.09 -14.85
CA THR A 480 30.91 -1.18 -14.14
C THR A 480 30.82 -2.49 -14.93
N ILE A 481 29.65 -2.82 -15.50
CA ILE A 481 29.49 -4.01 -16.35
C ILE A 481 30.32 -3.86 -17.62
N SER A 482 30.27 -2.71 -18.29
CA SER A 482 31.03 -2.44 -19.53
C SER A 482 32.53 -2.60 -19.36
N THR A 483 33.12 -2.09 -18.28
CA THR A 483 34.58 -2.21 -18.03
C THR A 483 35.00 -3.67 -17.80
N ASN A 484 34.16 -4.46 -17.14
CA ASN A 484 34.44 -5.88 -16.89
C ASN A 484 34.12 -6.79 -18.10
N ILE A 485 33.51 -6.25 -19.16
CA ILE A 485 33.37 -6.94 -20.45
C ILE A 485 34.65 -6.84 -21.27
N THR A 486 35.37 -5.72 -21.18
CA THR A 486 36.54 -5.40 -22.01
C THR A 486 37.85 -6.09 -21.58
N ASP A 487 37.89 -6.74 -20.42
CA ASP A 487 39.08 -7.47 -19.94
C ASP A 487 39.25 -8.88 -20.57
N TYR A 488 38.46 -9.20 -21.61
CA TYR A 488 38.40 -10.54 -22.25
C TYR A 488 38.60 -10.54 -23.78
N GLU A 489 38.94 -9.40 -24.39
CA GLU A 489 39.53 -9.34 -25.74
C GLU A 489 41.04 -9.14 -25.63
#